data_AF-A0A7X8XG99-F1
#
_entry.id   AF-A0A7X8XG99-F1
#
_cell.length_a   1.000
_cell.length_b   1.000
_cell.length_c   1.000
_cell.angle_alpha   90.00
_cell.angle_beta   90.00
_cell.angle_gamma   90.00
#
_symmetry.space_group_name_H-M   'P 1'
#
loop_
_entity.id
_entity.type
_entity.pdbx_description
1 polymer ?
#
loop_
_entity_poly.entity_id
_entity_poly.type
_entity_poly.pdbx_seq_one_letter_code
_entity_poly.pdbx_strand_id
1 'polypeptide(L)' 'MSVQLFNTMSRSIETFVPIKEEEVGIYTCGPTVYNYAHIGNLRTFLFEDL' A
#
# COMPACT_ATOMS: atom_id res chain seq x y z
N MET A 1 -19.48 1.25 6.11
CA MET A 1 -18.95 1.98 4.94
C MET A 1 -17.89 1.08 4.31
N SER A 2 -17.88 0.91 2.99
CA SER A 2 -16.84 0.11 2.30
C SER A 2 -15.56 0.94 2.13
N VAL A 3 -14.40 0.28 2.21
CA VAL A 3 -13.11 0.90 1.91
C VAL A 3 -13.03 1.17 0.40
N GLN A 4 -12.53 2.34 0.02
CA GLN A 4 -12.27 2.71 -1.36
C GLN A 4 -10.80 3.07 -1.53
N LEU A 5 -10.16 2.55 -2.58
CA LEU A 5 -8.74 2.74 -2.85
C LEU A 5 -8.55 3.27 -4.28
N PHE A 6 -7.54 4.12 -4.47
CA PHE A 6 -7.13 4.51 -5.82
C PHE A 6 -6.34 3.37 -6.45
N ASN A 7 -6.85 2.81 -7.54
CA ASN A 7 -6.19 1.75 -8.28
C ASN A 7 -5.39 2.36 -9.44
N THR A 8 -4.06 2.28 -9.36
CA THR A 8 -3.17 2.82 -10.40
C THR A 8 -3.35 2.15 -11.76
N MET A 9 -3.77 0.88 -11.83
CA MET A 9 -3.96 0.15 -13.09
C MET A 9 -5.12 0.73 -13.93
N SER A 10 -6.21 1.13 -13.28
CA SER A 10 -7.39 1.74 -13.91
C SER A 10 -7.42 3.26 -13.83
N ARG A 11 -6.59 3.85 -12.95
CA ARG A 11 -6.52 5.28 -12.62
C ARG A 11 -7.84 5.83 -12.06
N SER A 12 -8.56 5.04 -11.29
CA SER A 12 -9.82 5.41 -10.66
C SER A 12 -9.84 5.02 -9.19
N ILE A 13 -10.79 5.61 -8.45
CA ILE A 13 -11.15 5.15 -7.11
C ILE A 13 -12.10 3.97 -7.28
N GLU A 14 -11.77 2.85 -6.66
CA GLU A 14 -12.54 1.60 -6.73
C GLU A 14 -12.90 1.13 -5.32
N THR A 15 -14.03 0.42 -5.20
CA THR A 15 -14.38 -0.25 -3.94
C THR A 15 -13.43 -1.43 -3.73
N PHE A 16 -12.77 -1.48 -2.57
CA PHE A 16 -11.92 -2.60 -2.22
C PHE A 16 -12.78 -3.84 -1.92
N VAL A 17 -12.47 -4.95 -2.58
CA VAL A 17 -13.10 -6.27 -2.37
C VAL A 17 -11.98 -7.28 -2.16
N PRO A 18 -11.91 -7.97 -1.00
CA PRO A 18 -10.83 -8.91 -0.72
C PRO A 18 -10.98 -10.19 -1.57
N ILE A 19 -9.85 -10.86 -1.83
CA ILE A 19 -9.83 -12.13 -2.59
C ILE A 19 -10.45 -13.27 -1.77
N LYS A 20 -10.26 -13.24 -0.45
CA LYS A 20 -10.84 -14.17 0.50
C LYS A 20 -11.65 -13.40 1.54
N GLU A 21 -12.75 -13.97 1.98
CA GLU A 21 -13.55 -13.37 3.05
C GLU A 21 -12.71 -13.27 4.34
N GLU A 22 -12.82 -12.12 5.04
CA GLU A 22 -12.09 -11.79 6.28
C GLU A 22 -10.55 -11.73 6.22
N GLU A 23 -9.92 -11.97 5.05
CA GLU A 23 -8.47 -11.93 4.87
C GLU A 23 -8.05 -10.90 3.81
N VAL A 24 -7.03 -10.09 4.12
CA VAL A 24 -6.40 -9.16 3.17
C VAL A 24 -4.91 -9.43 3.10
N GLY A 25 -4.40 -9.63 1.88
CA GLY A 25 -2.96 -9.68 1.61
C GLY A 25 -2.49 -8.34 1.06
N ILE A 26 -1.45 -7.77 1.65
CA ILE A 26 -0.80 -6.53 1.19
C ILE A 26 0.69 -6.84 1.03
N TYR A 27 1.27 -6.39 -0.08
CA TYR A 27 2.71 -6.41 -0.31
C TYR A 27 3.19 -5.01 -0.62
N THR A 28 4.27 -4.60 0.02
CA THR A 28 4.95 -3.35 -0.26
C THR A 28 6.44 -3.61 -0.45
N CYS A 29 7.09 -2.77 -1.26
CA CYS A 29 8.51 -2.90 -1.53
C CYS A 29 9.32 -2.40 -0.33
N GLY A 30 10.29 -3.19 0.13
CA GLY A 30 11.24 -2.76 1.17
C GLY A 30 12.39 -1.89 0.64
N PRO A 31 13.26 -1.39 1.53
CA PRO A 31 14.46 -0.64 1.14
C PRO A 31 15.58 -1.57 0.64
N THR A 32 16.42 -1.06 -0.26
CA THR A 32 17.72 -1.69 -0.55
C THR A 32 18.71 -1.35 0.56
N VAL A 33 19.26 -2.34 1.25
CA VAL A 33 19.97 -2.19 2.54
C VAL A 33 21.46 -1.84 2.44
N TYR A 34 21.90 -1.11 1.41
CA TYR A 34 23.31 -0.71 1.27
C TYR A 34 23.63 0.69 1.83
N ASN A 35 22.61 1.45 2.24
CA ASN A 35 22.75 2.80 2.81
C ASN A 35 21.59 3.12 3.77
N TYR A 36 21.68 4.24 4.47
CA TYR A 36 20.62 4.75 5.33
C TYR A 36 19.36 5.10 4.54
N ALA A 37 18.19 4.75 5.10
CA ALA A 37 16.90 5.17 4.56
C ALA A 37 16.76 6.70 4.63
N HIS A 38 16.29 7.30 3.55
CA HIS A 38 16.05 8.74 3.48
C HIS A 38 14.57 9.07 3.74
N ILE A 39 14.27 10.36 3.93
CA ILE A 39 12.90 10.84 4.25
C ILE A 39 11.84 10.38 3.24
N GLY A 40 12.20 10.26 1.96
CA GLY A 40 11.31 9.71 0.94
C GLY A 40 10.91 8.25 1.18
N ASN A 41 11.84 7.38 1.63
CA ASN A 41 11.50 6.00 1.97
C ASN A 41 10.58 5.96 3.19
N LEU A 42 10.92 6.74 4.23
CA LEU A 42 10.15 6.79 5.47
C LEU A 42 8.72 7.31 5.26
N ARG A 43 8.52 8.29 4.37
CA ARG A 43 7.18 8.75 3.98
C ARG A 43 6.34 7.61 3.40
N THR A 44 6.94 6.79 2.53
CA THR A 44 6.25 5.65 1.92
C THR A 44 5.92 4.58 2.97
N PHE A 45 6.88 4.20 3.81
CA PHE A 45 6.65 3.19 4.85
C PHE A 45 5.61 3.62 5.90
N LEU A 46 5.58 4.91 6.26
CA LEU A 46 4.52 5.44 7.14
C LEU A 46 3.16 5.50 6.45
N PHE A 47 3.12 5.72 5.13
CA PHE A 47 1.85 5.66 4.39
C PHE A 47 1.31 4.23 4.31
N GLU A 48 2.19 3.23 4.23
CA GLU A 48 1.82 1.81 4.18
C GLU A 48 1.39 1.24 5.54
N ASP A 49 1.78 1.88 6.64
CA ASP A 49 1.40 1.52 8.01
C ASP A 49 -0.01 2.00 8.42
N LEU A 50 -0.47 3.12 7.84
CA LEU A 50 -1.76 3.77 8.12
C LEU A 50 -2.94 3.08 7.41
#